data_AF-A0AAD4CKH9-F1
#
_entry.id   AF-A0AAD4CKH9-F1
#
_cell.length_a   1.000
_cell.length_b   1.000
_cell.length_c   1.000
_cell.angle_alpha   90.00
_cell.angle_beta   90.00
_cell.angle_gamma   90.00
#
_symmetry.space_group_name_H-M   'P 1'
#
loop_
_entity.id
_entity.type
_entity.pdbx_description
1 polymer ?
#
loop_
_entity_poly.entity_id
_entity_poly.type
_entity_poly.pdbx_seq_one_letter_code
_entity_poly.pdbx_strand_id
1 'polypeptide(L)'
;MRPTTAKEFTVAITCALPLEADAVETMFDEVYDVTGCLYDQHPDDTNAYTTGRIGAHNVVLCYLSRIGKAVAARSASNLLRSYTGIQLALTVGICGGAPYTLSGTPIFLGDIIICNSMIDYEYGVRHTPGSFQSHANAANTIVRADRKLQSFLMELEADMRRNGFEDRVLQNLRIAQRSQATWKLPPADDVLFEASYRHGHYNRVAGSSKCPCVTGDQMCEEAFKSIQ
;
A
#
# COMPACT_ATOMS: atom_id res chain seq x y z
N MET A 1 23.11 0.24 15.72
CA MET A 1 24.42 0.15 15.05
C MET A 1 24.13 -0.15 13.59
N ARG A 2 24.81 0.54 12.67
CA ARG A 2 24.62 0.36 11.23
C ARG A 2 24.99 -1.07 10.80
N PRO A 3 24.17 -1.75 9.97
CA PRO A 3 24.45 -3.11 9.54
C PRO A 3 25.68 -3.16 8.64
N THR A 4 26.43 -4.26 8.75
CA THR A 4 27.64 -4.54 7.97
C THR A 4 27.35 -5.41 6.74
N THR A 5 26.27 -6.20 6.78
CA THR A 5 25.87 -7.09 5.69
C THR A 5 24.38 -6.99 5.38
N ALA A 6 23.98 -7.36 4.16
CA ALA A 6 22.58 -7.44 3.74
C ALA A 6 21.73 -8.42 4.60
N LYS A 7 22.36 -9.33 5.34
CA LYS A 7 21.71 -10.29 6.23
C LYS A 7 21.19 -9.69 7.54
N GLU A 8 21.64 -8.47 7.87
CA GLU A 8 21.24 -7.80 9.12
C GLU A 8 19.99 -6.93 8.95
N PHE A 9 19.46 -6.85 7.73
CA PHE A 9 18.14 -6.29 7.46
C PHE A 9 17.07 -7.33 7.76
N THR A 10 16.11 -6.95 8.58
CA THR A 10 15.07 -7.87 9.09
C THR A 10 13.67 -7.49 8.63
N VAL A 11 13.48 -6.24 8.20
CA VAL A 11 12.21 -5.71 7.72
C VAL A 11 12.37 -5.18 6.30
N ALA A 12 11.47 -5.58 5.41
CA ALA A 12 11.35 -5.05 4.07
C ALA A 12 10.04 -4.27 3.95
N ILE A 13 10.09 -3.10 3.31
CA ILE A 13 8.91 -2.33 2.93
C ILE A 13 8.93 -2.21 1.41
N THR A 14 7.79 -2.46 0.76
CA THR A 14 7.64 -2.35 -0.69
C THR A 14 6.55 -1.35 -1.02
N CYS A 15 6.85 -0.40 -1.88
CA CYS A 15 5.93 0.65 -2.33
C CYS A 15 5.76 0.60 -3.85
N ALA A 16 4.53 0.82 -4.32
CA ALA A 16 4.20 0.78 -5.74
C ALA A 16 4.38 2.13 -6.43
N LEU A 17 4.25 3.22 -5.66
CA LEU A 17 4.34 4.59 -6.13
C LEU A 17 5.48 5.35 -5.44
N PRO A 18 6.13 6.31 -6.13
CA PRO A 18 7.15 7.16 -5.53
C PRO A 18 6.63 7.93 -4.30
N LEU A 19 5.40 8.46 -4.35
CA LEU A 19 4.82 9.19 -3.22
C LEU A 19 4.66 8.33 -1.95
N GLU A 20 4.45 7.03 -2.11
CA GLU A 20 4.33 6.10 -0.99
C GLU A 20 5.71 5.85 -0.38
N ALA A 21 6.72 5.69 -1.24
CA ALA A 21 8.11 5.54 -0.83
C ALA A 21 8.63 6.80 -0.11
N ASP A 22 8.34 8.00 -0.62
CA ASP A 22 8.69 9.27 0.03
C ASP A 22 8.13 9.33 1.47
N ALA A 23 6.89 8.88 1.66
CA ALA A 23 6.25 8.83 2.97
C ALA A 23 6.95 7.85 3.93
N VAL A 24 7.39 6.70 3.42
CA VAL A 24 8.16 5.72 4.19
C VAL A 24 9.55 6.23 4.53
N GLU A 25 10.27 6.83 3.57
CA GLU A 25 11.61 7.40 3.79
C GLU A 25 11.60 8.52 4.83
N THR A 26 10.53 9.32 4.87
CA THR A 26 10.36 10.35 5.90
C THR A 26 10.35 9.78 7.32
N MET A 27 9.98 8.50 7.48
CA MET A 27 9.96 7.81 8.76
C MET A 27 11.31 7.15 9.13
N PHE A 28 12.34 7.26 8.29
CA PHE A 28 13.66 6.72 8.60
C PHE A 28 14.35 7.62 9.63
N ASP A 29 14.82 7.02 10.72
CA ASP A 29 15.70 7.69 11.69
C ASP A 29 17.08 7.94 11.10
N GLU A 30 17.51 7.06 10.20
CA GLU A 30 18.83 7.05 9.58
C GLU A 30 18.76 6.39 8.20
N VAL A 31 19.29 7.05 7.17
CA VAL A 31 19.44 6.47 5.81
C VAL A 31 20.89 6.05 5.64
N TYR A 32 21.10 4.80 5.21
CA TYR A 32 22.42 4.22 5.07
C TYR A 32 23.05 4.49 3.69
N ASP A 33 22.24 4.58 2.64
CA ASP A 33 22.72 4.57 1.24
C ASP A 33 23.02 5.95 0.63
N VAL A 34 23.13 6.98 1.47
CA VAL A 34 23.39 8.37 1.03
C VAL A 34 24.70 8.52 0.24
N THR A 35 25.60 7.54 0.33
CA THR A 35 26.91 7.54 -0.37
C THR A 35 27.08 6.41 -1.39
N GLY A 36 25.98 5.78 -1.84
CA GLY A 36 25.98 4.68 -2.82
C GLY A 36 25.56 3.33 -2.22
N CYS A 37 25.31 2.33 -3.08
CA CYS A 37 24.90 0.99 -2.67
C CYS A 37 26.04 0.29 -1.91
N LEU A 38 25.92 0.22 -0.58
CA LEU A 38 26.97 -0.31 0.31
C LEU A 38 26.83 -1.80 0.60
N TYR A 39 25.73 -2.41 0.17
CA TYR A 39 25.41 -3.81 0.44
C TYR A 39 25.40 -4.61 -0.86
N ASP A 40 26.09 -5.75 -0.86
CA ASP A 40 26.16 -6.63 -2.03
C ASP A 40 24.77 -7.13 -2.43
N GLN A 41 24.29 -6.65 -3.58
CA GLN A 41 23.05 -7.07 -4.20
C GLN A 41 23.30 -8.27 -5.11
N HIS A 42 22.35 -9.23 -5.14
CA HIS A 42 22.48 -10.38 -6.03
C HIS A 42 22.53 -9.92 -7.51
N PRO A 43 23.37 -10.49 -8.39
CA PRO A 43 23.52 -10.02 -9.77
C PRO A 43 22.22 -9.97 -10.59
N ASP A 44 21.32 -10.91 -10.34
CA ASP A 44 20.00 -10.97 -11.00
C ASP A 44 18.92 -10.12 -10.32
N ASP A 45 19.24 -9.48 -9.20
CA ASP A 45 18.34 -8.54 -8.56
C ASP A 45 18.42 -7.19 -9.28
N THR A 46 17.31 -6.83 -9.93
CA THR A 46 17.15 -5.59 -10.69
C THR A 46 16.30 -4.55 -9.96
N ASN A 47 16.01 -4.74 -8.68
CA ASN A 47 15.25 -3.77 -7.91
C ASN A 47 16.13 -2.59 -7.51
N ALA A 48 15.47 -1.45 -7.27
CA ALA A 48 16.06 -0.31 -6.58
C ALA A 48 15.70 -0.39 -5.09
N TYR A 49 16.63 0.03 -4.23
CA TYR A 49 16.44 0.04 -2.79
C TYR A 49 16.95 1.31 -2.14
N THR A 50 16.34 1.63 -1.01
CA THR A 50 16.88 2.53 0.00
C THR A 50 16.91 1.78 1.32
N THR A 51 18.07 1.74 1.96
CA THR A 51 18.26 1.08 3.25
C THR A 51 18.46 2.09 4.36
N GLY A 52 18.02 1.71 5.56
CA GLY A 52 18.07 2.59 6.70
C GLY A 52 17.57 1.94 7.98
N ARG A 53 17.20 2.79 8.94
CA ARG A 53 16.72 2.39 10.26
C ARG A 53 15.39 3.05 10.59
N ILE A 54 14.48 2.25 11.11
CA ILE A 54 13.26 2.74 11.78
C ILE A 54 13.20 2.11 13.17
N GLY A 55 13.32 2.95 14.20
CA GLY A 55 13.48 2.56 15.59
C GLY A 55 14.68 1.62 15.79
N ALA A 56 14.37 0.39 16.19
CA ALA A 56 15.36 -0.66 16.43
C ALA A 56 15.60 -1.57 15.20
N HIS A 57 14.91 -1.34 14.08
CA HIS A 57 14.93 -2.23 12.93
C HIS A 57 15.76 -1.67 11.79
N ASN A 58 16.63 -2.50 11.22
CA ASN A 58 17.24 -2.23 9.93
C ASN A 58 16.22 -2.59 8.83
N VAL A 59 15.88 -1.59 8.01
CA VAL A 59 14.81 -1.64 7.02
C VAL A 59 15.40 -1.50 5.62
N VAL A 60 14.90 -2.31 4.69
CA VAL A 60 15.08 -2.13 3.25
C VAL A 60 13.75 -1.66 2.64
N LEU A 61 13.76 -0.49 2.02
CA LEU A 61 12.66 0.01 1.20
C LEU A 61 12.92 -0.38 -0.26
N CYS A 62 11.97 -1.07 -0.87
CA CYS A 62 12.00 -1.52 -2.25
C CYS A 62 10.99 -0.75 -3.09
N TYR A 63 11.46 -0.23 -4.23
CA TYR A 63 10.63 0.46 -5.20
C TYR A 63 10.18 -0.52 -6.27
N LEU A 64 8.87 -0.60 -6.53
CA LEU A 64 8.39 -1.32 -7.69
C LEU A 64 8.63 -0.50 -8.96
N SER A 65 9.03 -1.18 -10.04
CA SER A 65 9.23 -0.53 -11.35
C SER A 65 7.94 -0.01 -11.98
N ARG A 66 6.79 -0.60 -11.60
CA ARG A 66 5.43 -0.21 -11.97
C ARG A 66 4.43 -0.96 -11.09
N ILE A 67 3.20 -0.47 -11.05
CA ILE A 67 2.07 -1.15 -10.39
C ILE A 67 1.82 -2.51 -11.06
N GLY A 68 1.54 -3.53 -10.24
CA GLY A 68 1.03 -4.82 -10.70
C GLY A 68 1.53 -6.02 -9.90
N LYS A 69 0.68 -7.03 -9.74
CA LYS A 69 0.95 -8.25 -8.95
C LYS A 69 2.21 -9.00 -9.40
N ALA A 70 2.39 -9.18 -10.71
CA ALA A 70 3.55 -9.90 -11.26
C ALA A 70 4.87 -9.15 -11.01
N VAL A 71 4.84 -7.82 -11.07
CA VAL A 71 6.01 -6.98 -10.76
C VAL A 71 6.33 -7.05 -9.28
N ALA A 72 5.31 -6.91 -8.42
CA ALA A 72 5.47 -7.05 -6.97
C ALA A 72 6.05 -8.43 -6.58
N ALA A 73 5.54 -9.52 -7.16
CA ALA A 73 6.03 -10.87 -6.89
C ALA A 73 7.49 -11.07 -7.33
N ARG A 74 7.87 -10.54 -8.51
CA ARG A 74 9.25 -10.59 -9.00
C ARG A 74 10.18 -9.75 -8.12
N SER A 75 9.76 -8.54 -7.75
CA SER A 75 10.53 -7.68 -6.87
C SER A 75 10.70 -8.30 -5.49
N ALA A 76 9.65 -8.87 -4.88
CA ALA A 76 9.76 -9.57 -3.61
C ALA A 76 10.73 -10.77 -3.70
N SER A 77 10.67 -11.56 -4.78
CA SER A 77 11.58 -12.69 -4.99
C SER A 77 13.05 -12.25 -5.11
N ASN A 78 13.29 -11.13 -5.78
CA ASN A 78 14.61 -10.53 -5.91
C ASN A 78 15.13 -9.96 -4.58
N LEU A 79 14.27 -9.27 -3.84
CA LEU A 79 14.56 -8.74 -2.52
C LEU A 79 15.00 -9.83 -1.55
N LEU A 80 14.25 -10.92 -1.49
CA LEU A 80 14.58 -12.05 -0.61
C LEU A 80 15.87 -12.78 -1.01
N ARG A 81 16.31 -12.65 -2.27
CA ARG A 81 17.62 -13.16 -2.72
C ARG A 81 18.77 -12.30 -2.22
N SER A 82 18.65 -10.99 -2.28
CA SER A 82 19.70 -10.05 -1.86
C SER A 82 19.73 -9.87 -0.34
N TYR A 83 18.56 -9.72 0.29
CA TYR A 83 18.39 -9.50 1.72
C TYR A 83 17.85 -10.77 2.37
N THR A 84 18.74 -11.75 2.55
CA THR A 84 18.36 -13.07 3.11
C THR A 84 18.00 -13.08 4.60
N GLY A 85 18.21 -11.95 5.30
CA GLY A 85 17.86 -11.78 6.71
C GLY A 85 16.42 -11.36 6.98
N ILE A 86 15.64 -11.08 5.93
CA ILE A 86 14.29 -10.53 6.07
C ILE A 86 13.36 -11.55 6.73
N GLN A 87 12.69 -11.08 7.79
CA GLN A 87 11.71 -11.85 8.58
C GLN A 87 10.30 -11.31 8.40
N LEU A 88 10.18 -10.02 8.06
CA LEU A 88 8.90 -9.34 7.83
C LEU A 88 8.99 -8.52 6.56
N ALA A 89 8.09 -8.77 5.61
CA ALA A 89 7.91 -7.97 4.41
C ALA A 89 6.53 -7.29 4.44
N LEU A 90 6.51 -5.97 4.33
CA LEU A 90 5.32 -5.14 4.34
C LEU A 90 5.12 -4.53 2.96
N THR A 91 3.93 -4.67 2.40
CA THR A 91 3.51 -3.86 1.24
C THR A 91 2.74 -2.67 1.78
N VAL A 92 3.26 -1.46 1.56
CA VAL A 92 2.69 -0.23 2.08
C VAL A 92 2.35 0.67 0.90
N GLY A 93 1.13 1.18 0.89
CA GLY A 93 0.66 2.07 -0.17
C GLY A 93 -0.76 2.56 0.07
N ILE A 94 -1.22 3.38 -0.86
CA ILE A 94 -2.60 3.84 -0.90
C ILE A 94 -3.49 2.81 -1.59
N CYS A 95 -4.76 2.72 -1.18
CA CYS A 95 -5.72 1.82 -1.80
C CYS A 95 -7.12 2.45 -1.85
N GLY A 96 -7.95 1.94 -2.76
CA GLY A 96 -9.39 2.20 -2.72
C GLY A 96 -10.05 1.33 -1.66
N GLY A 97 -11.08 1.87 -1.00
CA GLY A 97 -11.88 1.17 0.00
C GLY A 97 -13.31 0.97 -0.48
N ALA A 98 -13.87 -0.22 -0.26
CA ALA A 98 -15.33 -0.38 -0.24
C ALA A 98 -15.84 0.28 1.06
N PRO A 99 -16.98 0.98 1.03
CA PRO A 99 -17.41 1.85 2.14
C PRO A 99 -17.74 1.11 3.44
N TYR A 100 -17.88 -0.20 3.40
CA TYR A 100 -18.18 -1.01 4.59
C TYR A 100 -17.34 -2.30 4.59
N THR A 101 -16.88 -2.69 5.77
CA THR A 101 -16.34 -4.03 6.01
C THR A 101 -17.45 -5.08 5.95
N LEU A 102 -17.07 -6.37 5.95
CA LEU A 102 -18.02 -7.48 6.08
C LEU A 102 -18.83 -7.43 7.38
N SER A 103 -18.32 -6.78 8.43
CA SER A 103 -19.01 -6.56 9.70
C SER A 103 -19.89 -5.30 9.71
N GLY A 104 -19.96 -4.56 8.59
CA GLY A 104 -20.73 -3.31 8.48
C GLY A 104 -20.03 -2.10 9.09
N THR A 105 -18.74 -2.19 9.42
CA THR A 105 -17.97 -1.04 9.91
C THR A 105 -17.69 -0.10 8.74
N PRO A 106 -18.02 1.19 8.83
CA PRO A 106 -17.76 2.13 7.76
C PRO A 106 -16.25 2.33 7.57
N ILE A 107 -15.82 2.53 6.32
CA ILE A 107 -14.44 2.85 5.94
C ILE A 107 -14.47 4.22 5.28
N PHE A 108 -13.63 5.14 5.77
CA PHE A 108 -13.53 6.52 5.30
C PHE A 108 -12.17 6.83 4.70
N LEU A 109 -12.10 7.91 3.93
CA LEU A 109 -10.84 8.41 3.38
C LEU A 109 -9.89 8.79 4.52
N GLY A 110 -8.70 8.18 4.51
CA GLY A 110 -7.68 8.39 5.54
C GLY A 110 -7.62 7.30 6.60
N ASP A 111 -8.56 6.35 6.60
CA ASP A 111 -8.46 5.16 7.44
C ASP A 111 -7.24 4.32 7.06
N ILE A 112 -6.57 3.77 8.08
CA ILE A 112 -5.43 2.87 7.91
C ILE A 112 -5.92 1.43 8.02
N ILE A 113 -5.86 0.70 6.91
CA ILE A 113 -6.27 -0.70 6.87
C ILE A 113 -5.06 -1.61 7.05
N ILE A 114 -5.08 -2.43 8.09
CA ILE A 114 -4.07 -3.49 8.32
C ILE A 114 -4.68 -4.83 7.92
N CYS A 115 -4.13 -5.42 6.86
CA CYS A 115 -4.65 -6.65 6.29
C CYS A 115 -4.20 -7.88 7.10
N ASN A 116 -5.16 -8.75 7.48
CA ASN A 116 -4.88 -10.06 8.09
C ASN A 116 -4.87 -11.22 7.07
N SER A 117 -5.51 -11.02 5.92
CA SER A 117 -5.66 -12.00 4.86
C SER A 117 -6.01 -11.31 3.54
N MET A 118 -5.43 -11.79 2.45
CA MET A 118 -5.66 -11.23 1.12
C MET A 118 -6.35 -12.27 0.24
N ILE A 119 -7.40 -11.86 -0.47
CA ILE A 119 -8.14 -12.71 -1.40
C ILE A 119 -7.95 -12.18 -2.81
N ASP A 120 -7.62 -13.05 -3.78
CA ASP A 120 -7.56 -12.62 -5.17
C ASP A 120 -8.96 -12.53 -5.77
N TYR A 121 -9.41 -11.31 -6.02
CA TYR A 121 -10.70 -11.03 -6.63
C TYR A 121 -10.80 -11.51 -8.09
N GLU A 122 -9.68 -11.62 -8.81
CA GLU A 122 -9.64 -12.08 -10.21
C GLU A 122 -9.87 -13.59 -10.34
N TYR A 123 -9.63 -14.36 -9.27
CA TYR A 123 -9.83 -15.81 -9.26
C TYR A 123 -11.27 -16.24 -8.91
N GLY A 124 -12.15 -15.29 -8.55
CA GLY A 124 -13.44 -15.60 -7.92
C GLY A 124 -14.70 -15.57 -8.80
N VAL A 125 -14.78 -14.81 -9.91
CA VAL A 125 -16.06 -14.66 -10.62
C VAL A 125 -15.87 -14.38 -12.11
N ARG A 126 -16.34 -15.29 -12.96
CA ARG A 126 -16.67 -14.93 -14.35
C ARG A 126 -17.77 -15.80 -14.93
N HIS A 127 -19.03 -15.64 -14.52
CA HIS A 127 -20.13 -16.24 -15.30
C HIS A 127 -21.41 -15.40 -15.50
N THR A 128 -21.60 -14.21 -14.91
CA THR A 128 -22.80 -13.42 -15.27
C THR A 128 -22.63 -11.91 -15.04
N PRO A 129 -23.02 -11.05 -15.99
CA PRO A 129 -23.16 -9.62 -15.74
C PRO A 129 -24.20 -9.38 -14.64
N GLY A 130 -23.85 -8.60 -13.62
CA GLY A 130 -24.80 -8.16 -12.59
C GLY A 130 -24.95 -9.09 -11.37
N SER A 131 -24.24 -10.22 -11.28
CA SER A 131 -24.16 -11.00 -10.04
C SER A 131 -22.72 -11.16 -9.59
N PHE A 132 -22.42 -10.57 -8.43
CA PHE A 132 -21.16 -10.78 -7.73
C PHE A 132 -21.38 -11.82 -6.62
N GLN A 133 -20.59 -12.89 -6.63
CA GLN A 133 -20.51 -13.83 -5.53
C GLN A 133 -19.04 -13.97 -5.11
N SER A 134 -18.64 -13.20 -4.11
CA SER A 134 -17.38 -13.46 -3.40
C SER A 134 -17.52 -14.77 -2.63
N HIS A 135 -16.96 -15.85 -3.18
CA HIS A 135 -16.71 -17.05 -2.41
C HIS A 135 -15.33 -16.89 -1.77
N ALA A 136 -15.31 -16.34 -0.55
CA ALA A 136 -14.13 -16.31 0.31
C ALA A 136 -13.80 -17.74 0.77
N ASN A 137 -13.14 -18.50 -0.10
CA ASN A 137 -12.77 -19.88 0.16
C ASN A 137 -11.26 -19.95 0.43
N ALA A 138 -10.82 -20.98 1.17
CA ALA A 138 -9.40 -21.24 1.42
C ALA A 138 -8.56 -21.30 0.13
N ALA A 139 -9.17 -21.64 -1.01
CA ALA A 139 -8.53 -21.66 -2.33
C ALA A 139 -8.16 -20.29 -2.89
N ASN A 140 -8.81 -19.20 -2.45
CA ASN A 140 -8.60 -17.85 -2.97
C ASN A 140 -7.78 -16.97 -2.00
N THR A 141 -7.39 -17.50 -0.83
CA THR A 141 -6.58 -16.79 0.16
C THR A 141 -5.11 -16.81 -0.25
N ILE A 142 -4.59 -15.67 -0.71
CA ILE A 142 -3.22 -15.51 -1.22
C ILE A 142 -2.19 -15.53 -0.08
N VAL A 143 -2.53 -14.90 1.05
CA VAL A 143 -1.61 -14.74 2.19
C VAL A 143 -2.39 -14.94 3.48
N ARG A 144 -1.85 -15.79 4.36
CA ARG A 144 -2.21 -15.85 5.77
C ARG A 144 -0.98 -15.48 6.59
N ALA A 145 -1.12 -14.46 7.43
CA ALA A 145 -0.07 -14.06 8.35
C ALA A 145 0.41 -15.26 9.19
N ASP A 146 1.70 -15.32 9.52
CA ASP A 146 2.22 -16.38 10.39
C ASP A 146 1.64 -16.29 11.82
N ARG A 147 1.92 -17.28 12.68
CA ARG A 147 1.40 -17.27 14.06
C ARG A 147 1.83 -16.05 14.86
N LYS A 148 3.06 -15.55 14.66
CA LYS A 148 3.60 -14.41 15.41
C LYS A 148 2.87 -13.13 15.01
N LEU A 149 2.66 -12.92 13.72
CA LEU A 149 1.89 -11.81 13.17
C LEU A 149 0.41 -11.90 13.53
N GLN A 150 -0.19 -13.10 13.51
CA GLN A 150 -1.58 -13.28 13.97
C GLN A 150 -1.75 -12.90 15.44
N SER A 151 -0.86 -13.36 16.32
CA SER A 151 -0.89 -12.96 17.74
C SER A 151 -0.67 -11.46 17.92
N PHE A 152 0.20 -10.84 17.13
CA PHE A 152 0.41 -9.40 17.16
C PHE A 152 -0.82 -8.61 16.68
N LEU A 153 -1.50 -9.06 15.62
CA LEU A 153 -2.75 -8.44 15.17
C LEU A 153 -3.85 -8.56 16.23
N MET A 154 -3.99 -9.73 16.85
CA MET A 154 -4.91 -9.93 17.99
C MET A 154 -4.56 -9.02 19.18
N GLU A 155 -3.26 -8.80 19.44
CA GLU A 155 -2.81 -7.86 20.46
C GLU A 155 -3.21 -6.42 20.12
N LEU A 156 -3.11 -6.01 18.85
CA LEU A 156 -3.55 -4.68 18.39
C LEU A 156 -5.06 -4.48 18.48
N GLU A 157 -5.85 -5.56 18.50
CA GLU A 157 -7.30 -5.46 18.70
C GLU A 157 -7.67 -5.05 20.12
N ALA A 158 -6.82 -5.31 21.13
CA ALA A 158 -7.07 -4.97 22.53
C ALA A 158 -7.00 -3.44 22.77
N ASP A 159 -8.02 -2.88 23.43
CA ASP A 159 -8.24 -1.42 23.57
C ASP A 159 -6.98 -0.62 23.96
N MET A 160 -6.28 -1.03 25.03
CA MET A 160 -5.08 -0.31 25.50
C MET A 160 -3.95 -0.32 24.48
N ARG A 161 -3.79 -1.42 23.73
CA ARG A 161 -2.76 -1.57 22.70
C ARG A 161 -3.14 -0.80 21.45
N ARG A 162 -4.43 -0.84 21.07
CA ARG A 162 -5.00 -0.07 19.97
C ARG A 162 -4.82 1.44 20.19
N ASN A 163 -5.24 1.96 21.33
CA ASN A 163 -5.14 3.39 21.64
C ASN A 163 -3.67 3.86 21.59
N GLY A 164 -2.75 3.09 22.19
CA GLY A 164 -1.32 3.41 22.13
C GLY A 164 -0.72 3.31 20.72
N PHE A 165 -1.27 2.47 19.84
CA PHE A 165 -0.88 2.40 18.43
C PHE A 165 -1.40 3.63 17.67
N GLU A 166 -2.66 4.00 17.85
CA GLU A 166 -3.28 5.19 17.25
C GLU A 166 -2.55 6.48 17.63
N ASP A 167 -2.16 6.64 18.90
CA ASP A 167 -1.38 7.79 19.36
C ASP A 167 -0.02 7.90 18.62
N ARG A 168 0.65 6.76 18.41
CA ARG A 168 1.93 6.72 17.67
C ARG A 168 1.73 7.00 16.18
N VAL A 169 0.66 6.49 15.59
CA VAL A 169 0.27 6.82 14.20
C VAL A 169 0.06 8.33 14.06
N LEU A 170 -0.71 8.94 14.96
CA LEU A 170 -0.95 10.39 14.95
C LEU A 170 0.34 11.20 15.14
N GLN A 171 1.27 10.72 15.98
CA GLN A 171 2.58 11.34 16.13
C GLN A 171 3.40 11.29 14.83
N ASN A 172 3.46 10.11 14.19
CA ASN A 172 4.19 9.92 12.94
C ASN A 172 3.58 10.73 11.79
N LEU A 173 2.24 10.80 11.71
CA LEU A 173 1.54 11.65 10.75
C LEU A 173 1.95 13.12 10.91
N ARG A 174 2.05 13.63 12.14
CA ARG A 174 2.50 15.02 12.38
C ARG A 174 3.95 15.25 11.92
N ILE A 175 4.82 14.25 12.04
CA ILE A 175 6.20 14.33 11.53
C ILE A 175 6.17 14.41 10.00
N ALA A 176 5.41 13.54 9.34
CA ALA A 176 5.27 13.52 7.89
C ALA A 176 4.67 14.83 7.33
N GLN A 177 3.63 15.37 7.96
CA GLN A 177 3.02 16.63 7.55
C GLN A 177 3.95 17.85 7.69
N ARG A 178 4.95 17.76 8.58
CA ARG A 178 5.96 18.82 8.76
C ARG A 178 7.09 18.73 7.74
N SER A 179 7.42 17.54 7.25
CA SER A 179 8.48 17.37 6.24
C SER A 179 8.01 17.84 4.86
N GLN A 180 6.75 17.61 4.51
CA GLN A 180 6.21 17.89 3.17
C GLN A 180 4.94 18.74 3.25
N ALA A 181 5.01 20.00 2.79
CA ALA A 181 3.89 20.94 2.87
C ALA A 181 2.66 20.55 2.03
N THR A 182 2.79 19.59 1.11
CA THR A 182 1.71 19.08 0.25
C THR A 182 0.92 17.94 0.91
N TRP A 183 1.46 17.28 1.92
CA TRP A 183 0.77 16.19 2.63
C TRP A 183 -0.16 16.77 3.67
N LYS A 184 -1.37 17.10 3.23
CA LYS A 184 -2.42 17.69 4.05
C LYS A 184 -3.73 16.98 3.76
N LEU A 185 -4.64 17.06 4.73
CA LEU A 185 -6.01 16.65 4.50
C LEU A 185 -6.56 17.48 3.32
N PRO A 186 -7.11 16.84 2.27
CA PRO A 186 -7.78 17.57 1.20
C PRO A 186 -8.90 18.44 1.78
N PRO A 187 -9.14 19.64 1.25
CA PRO A 187 -10.21 20.52 1.72
C PRO A 187 -11.61 20.06 1.27
N ALA A 188 -11.72 18.88 0.66
CA ALA A 188 -12.97 18.34 0.11
C ALA A 188 -13.63 17.41 1.12
N ASP A 189 -14.97 17.42 1.14
CA ASP A 189 -15.75 16.48 1.94
C ASP A 189 -15.57 15.05 1.41
N ASP A 190 -15.52 14.10 2.34
CA ASP A 190 -15.54 12.68 1.99
C ASP A 190 -16.97 12.28 1.56
N VAL A 191 -17.18 12.19 0.25
CA VAL A 191 -18.50 11.93 -0.35
C VAL A 191 -18.58 10.48 -0.80
N LEU A 192 -19.42 9.70 -0.13
CA LEU A 192 -19.79 8.37 -0.58
C LEU A 192 -20.76 8.46 -1.76
N PHE A 193 -20.28 8.08 -2.94
CA PHE A 193 -21.10 7.98 -4.14
C PHE A 193 -22.00 6.75 -4.11
N GLU A 194 -23.18 6.84 -4.73
CA GLU A 194 -24.03 5.68 -4.96
C GLU A 194 -23.31 4.62 -5.80
N ALA A 195 -23.61 3.33 -5.57
CA ALA A 195 -23.01 2.25 -6.37
C ALA A 195 -23.31 2.36 -7.88
N SER A 196 -24.40 3.06 -8.24
CA SER A 196 -24.80 3.39 -9.61
C SER A 196 -24.16 4.67 -10.16
N TYR A 197 -23.39 5.41 -9.34
CA TYR A 197 -22.77 6.65 -9.74
C TYR A 197 -21.72 6.41 -10.83
N ARG A 198 -21.79 7.20 -11.91
CA ARG A 198 -20.84 7.11 -13.02
C ARG A 198 -19.73 8.14 -12.80
N HIS A 199 -18.55 7.66 -12.48
CA HIS A 199 -17.36 8.51 -12.32
C HIS A 199 -16.99 9.18 -13.65
N GLY A 200 -16.70 10.49 -13.60
CA GLY A 200 -16.28 11.31 -14.73
C GLY A 200 -14.92 12.00 -14.50
N HIS A 201 -14.45 12.76 -15.49
CA HIS A 201 -13.18 13.49 -15.38
C HIS A 201 -13.29 14.61 -14.33
N TYR A 202 -12.39 14.60 -13.33
CA TYR A 202 -12.35 15.61 -12.26
C TYR A 202 -12.01 17.01 -12.79
N ASN A 203 -11.04 17.10 -13.70
CA ASN A 203 -10.70 18.36 -14.37
C ASN A 203 -11.32 18.41 -15.76
N ARG A 204 -12.17 19.42 -15.99
CA ARG A 204 -12.56 19.83 -17.35
C ARG A 204 -11.31 20.34 -18.05
N VAL A 205 -10.61 19.47 -18.78
CA VAL A 205 -9.53 19.90 -19.66
C VAL A 205 -10.16 20.83 -20.69
N ALA A 206 -9.77 22.11 -20.69
CA ALA A 206 -10.19 23.07 -21.71
C ALA A 206 -9.66 22.59 -23.07
N GLY A 207 -10.49 21.83 -23.79
CA GLY A 207 -10.12 21.12 -25.01
C GLY A 207 -10.83 19.77 -25.20
N SER A 208 -11.42 19.19 -24.14
CA SER A 208 -12.13 17.90 -24.21
C SER A 208 -13.61 18.04 -24.57
N SER A 209 -13.99 18.97 -25.45
CA SER A 209 -15.37 19.15 -25.93
C SER A 209 -15.93 17.94 -26.72
N LYS A 210 -15.16 16.84 -26.79
CA LYS A 210 -15.55 15.55 -27.38
C LYS A 210 -15.60 14.39 -26.38
N CYS A 211 -15.32 14.59 -25.08
CA CYS A 211 -15.45 13.50 -24.12
C CYS A 211 -16.93 13.21 -23.83
N PRO A 212 -17.42 11.97 -24.00
CA PRO A 212 -18.79 11.58 -23.66
C PRO A 212 -19.15 11.84 -22.18
N CYS A 213 -18.11 11.95 -21.35
CA CYS A 213 -18.20 12.30 -19.94
C CYS A 213 -18.67 13.75 -19.67
N VAL A 214 -18.71 14.62 -20.69
CA VAL A 214 -19.08 16.05 -20.57
C VAL A 214 -20.58 16.28 -20.74
N THR A 215 -21.26 15.45 -21.54
CA THR A 215 -22.68 15.63 -21.90
C THR A 215 -23.66 14.85 -21.03
N GLY A 216 -23.15 14.05 -20.09
CA GLY A 216 -23.95 13.15 -19.27
C GLY A 216 -24.34 11.89 -20.04
N ASP A 217 -24.07 10.74 -19.42
CA ASP A 217 -24.56 9.38 -19.71
C ASP A 217 -23.50 8.34 -20.11
N GLN A 218 -22.28 8.71 -20.50
CA GLN A 218 -21.26 7.74 -20.90
C GLN A 218 -19.91 7.97 -20.18
N MET A 219 -19.42 6.93 -19.51
CA MET A 219 -18.02 6.87 -19.07
C MET A 219 -17.13 6.69 -20.29
N CYS A 220 -16.11 7.52 -20.43
CA CYS A 220 -15.09 7.31 -21.45
C CYS A 220 -14.08 6.26 -20.99
N GLU A 221 -13.36 5.67 -21.95
CA GLU A 221 -12.35 4.63 -21.69
C GLU A 221 -11.20 5.14 -20.81
N GLU A 222 -10.88 6.43 -20.88
CA GLU A 222 -9.86 7.08 -20.04
C GLU A 222 -10.31 7.18 -18.58
N ALA A 223 -11.56 7.60 -18.32
CA ALA A 223 -12.11 7.62 -16.97
C ALA A 223 -12.15 6.22 -16.38
N PHE A 224 -12.56 5.22 -17.15
CA PHE A 224 -12.59 3.83 -16.71
C PHE A 224 -11.20 3.31 -16.33
N LYS A 225 -10.17 3.61 -17.14
CA LYS A 225 -8.76 3.24 -16.85
C LYS A 225 -8.19 3.96 -15.62
N SER A 226 -8.73 5.12 -15.25
CA SER A 226 -8.26 5.88 -14.08
C SER A 226 -8.81 5.39 -12.74
N ILE A 227 -9.84 4.53 -12.76
CA ILE A 227 -10.51 3.98 -11.56
C ILE A 227 -10.06 2.54 -11.27
N GLN A 228 -9.35 1.90 -12.22
CA GLN A 228 -8.75 0.57 -12.08
C GLN A 228 -7.29 0.67 -11.65
#